data_AF-S8ED58-F1
#
_entry.id   AF-S8ED58-F1
#
_cell.length_a   1.000
_cell.length_b   1.000
_cell.length_c   1.000
_cell.angle_alpha   90.00
_cell.angle_beta   90.00
_cell.angle_gamma   90.00
#
_symmetry.space_group_name_H-M   'P 1'
#
loop_
_entity.id
_entity.type
_entity.pdbx_description
1 polymer ?
#
loop_
_entity_poly.entity_id
_entity_poly.type
_entity_poly.pdbx_seq_one_letter_code
_entity_poly.pdbx_strand_id
1 'polypeptide(L)'
;KQETKEAKPFQVRSFPNGLVVEEILMGTPDGRKASPGKKVSVHYIGKLKKNGKIFDSNIGKAPFKFRLGIGQVIKGWDVGVNGMRIGDKRRLTIPPAMGYGAKGCGAAIPPNSWLVFDVELVDVN
;
A
#
# COMPACT_ATOMS: atom_id res chain seq x y z
N LYS A 1 -20.77 -17.92 6.43
CA LYS A 1 -19.35 -17.93 6.01
C LYS A 1 -19.14 -16.70 5.14
N GLN A 2 -18.47 -15.65 5.64
CA GLN A 2 -18.17 -14.46 4.85
C GLN A 2 -16.96 -14.77 3.98
N GLU A 3 -17.22 -15.26 2.76
CA GLU A 3 -16.22 -15.25 1.69
C GLU A 3 -15.82 -13.80 1.47
N THR A 4 -14.62 -13.44 1.91
CA THR A 4 -13.91 -12.28 1.41
C THR A 4 -13.77 -12.56 -0.09
N LYS A 5 -14.61 -11.94 -0.93
CA LYS A 5 -14.45 -11.99 -2.38
C LYS A 5 -13.08 -11.40 -2.67
N GLU A 6 -12.05 -12.25 -2.74
CA GLU A 6 -10.75 -11.91 -3.27
C GLU A 6 -10.98 -11.55 -4.73
N ALA A 7 -11.15 -10.25 -4.98
CA ALA A 7 -11.06 -9.73 -6.33
C ALA A 7 -9.71 -10.18 -6.88
N LYS A 8 -9.74 -11.10 -7.84
CA LYS A 8 -8.54 -11.68 -8.44
C LYS A 8 -7.67 -10.51 -8.93
N PRO A 9 -6.40 -10.43 -8.54
CA PRO A 9 -5.54 -9.37 -8.99
C PRO A 9 -5.42 -9.45 -10.52
N PHE A 10 -5.72 -8.36 -11.19
CA PHE A 10 -5.64 -8.28 -12.65
C PHE A 10 -4.17 -8.28 -13.12
N GLN A 11 -3.27 -7.76 -12.28
CA GLN A 11 -1.84 -7.74 -12.57
C GLN A 11 -1.04 -7.91 -11.26
N VAL A 12 -0.07 -8.83 -11.26
CA VAL A 12 0.83 -9.04 -10.11
C VAL A 12 2.26 -8.73 -10.57
N ARG A 13 2.91 -7.79 -9.89
CA ARG A 13 4.29 -7.41 -10.14
C ARG A 13 5.12 -7.75 -8.91
N SER A 14 5.96 -8.77 -9.05
CA SER A 14 6.94 -9.15 -8.02
C SER A 14 8.28 -8.52 -8.35
N PHE A 15 8.90 -7.92 -7.34
CA PHE A 15 10.20 -7.26 -7.46
C PHE A 15 11.29 -8.11 -6.76
N PRO A 16 12.55 -8.06 -7.24
CA PRO A 16 13.66 -8.88 -6.71
C PRO A 16 14.02 -8.55 -5.26
N ASN A 17 13.62 -7.37 -4.78
CA ASN A 17 13.75 -6.93 -3.39
C ASN A 17 12.67 -7.53 -2.45
N GLY A 18 11.77 -8.37 -2.96
CA GLY A 18 10.71 -9.05 -2.20
C GLY A 18 9.40 -8.28 -2.09
N LEU A 19 9.29 -7.08 -2.68
CA LEU A 19 8.01 -6.37 -2.79
C LEU A 19 7.13 -7.06 -3.83
N VAL A 20 5.86 -7.26 -3.49
CA VAL A 20 4.84 -7.69 -4.44
C VAL A 20 3.76 -6.63 -4.51
N VAL A 21 3.42 -6.21 -5.73
CA VAL A 21 2.40 -5.22 -6.02
C VAL A 21 1.32 -5.90 -6.84
N GLU A 22 0.14 -6.01 -6.26
CA GLU A 22 -1.03 -6.64 -6.87
C GLU A 22 -2.04 -5.55 -7.22
N GLU A 23 -2.37 -5.40 -8.50
CA GLU A 23 -3.41 -4.49 -8.97
C GLU A 23 -4.77 -5.19 -8.85
N ILE A 24 -5.57 -4.72 -7.89
CA ILE A 24 -6.88 -5.31 -7.58
C ILE A 24 -7.97 -4.65 -8.41
N LEU A 25 -7.93 -3.31 -8.49
CA LEU A 25 -8.93 -2.53 -9.20
C LEU A 25 -8.22 -1.41 -9.95
N MET A 26 -8.52 -1.29 -11.24
CA MET A 26 -8.07 -0.18 -12.06
C MET A 26 -9.06 0.97 -11.88
N GLY A 27 -8.54 2.12 -11.49
CA GLY A 27 -9.27 3.36 -11.30
C GLY A 27 -9.59 4.03 -12.62
N THR A 28 -9.83 5.34 -12.56
CA THR A 28 -10.24 6.13 -13.72
C THR A 28 -9.11 6.16 -14.77
N PRO A 29 -9.37 5.73 -16.03
CA PRO A 29 -8.36 5.69 -17.09
C PRO A 29 -7.68 7.05 -17.33
N ASP A 30 -8.45 8.13 -17.22
CA ASP A 30 -8.00 9.53 -17.36
C ASP A 30 -7.74 10.21 -16.01
N GLY A 31 -7.73 9.44 -14.92
CA GLY A 31 -7.42 9.93 -13.58
C GLY A 31 -5.98 10.39 -13.47
N ARG A 32 -5.74 11.43 -12.65
CA ARG A 32 -4.38 11.88 -12.33
C ARG A 32 -3.55 10.73 -11.78
N LYS A 33 -2.30 10.65 -12.23
CA LYS A 33 -1.37 9.57 -11.88
C LYS A 33 -0.45 10.00 -10.74
N ALA A 34 -0.37 9.18 -9.71
CA ALA A 34 0.62 9.28 -8.65
C ALA A 34 2.03 9.20 -9.25
N SER A 35 2.79 10.28 -9.08
CA SER A 35 4.16 10.41 -9.57
C SER A 35 5.06 10.99 -8.47
N PRO A 36 6.36 10.64 -8.44
CA PRO A 36 7.29 11.18 -7.46
C PRO A 36 7.26 12.72 -7.43
N GLY A 37 7.23 13.30 -6.24
CA GLY A 37 7.10 14.75 -6.00
C GLY A 37 5.66 15.26 -5.86
N LYS A 38 4.65 14.50 -6.31
CA LYS A 38 3.24 14.87 -6.14
C LYS A 38 2.71 14.56 -4.75
N LYS A 39 1.73 15.34 -4.29
CA LYS A 39 0.98 15.04 -3.07
C LYS A 39 -0.13 14.07 -3.43
N VAL A 40 -0.12 12.88 -2.84
CA VAL A 40 -1.14 11.85 -3.07
C VAL A 40 -1.97 11.69 -1.81
N SER A 41 -3.26 11.48 -1.98
CA SER A 41 -4.21 11.16 -0.92
C SER A 41 -4.65 9.71 -1.11
N VAL A 42 -4.40 8.86 -0.13
CA VAL A 42 -4.74 7.43 -0.21
C VAL A 42 -5.54 6.97 1.00
N HIS A 43 -6.44 6.02 0.77
CA HIS A 43 -6.92 5.16 1.85
C HIS A 43 -6.07 3.90 1.91
N TYR A 44 -5.87 3.38 3.11
CA TYR A 44 -5.11 2.15 3.27
C TYR A 44 -5.59 1.31 4.45
N ILE A 45 -5.27 0.02 4.37
CA ILE A 45 -5.39 -0.94 5.46
C ILE A 45 -4.06 -1.70 5.56
N GLY A 46 -3.34 -1.49 6.66
CA GLY A 46 -2.11 -2.19 7.00
C GLY A 46 -2.38 -3.41 7.86
N LYS A 47 -1.98 -4.58 7.36
CA LYS A 47 -2.13 -5.88 8.03
C LYS A 47 -0.79 -6.58 8.14
N LEU A 48 -0.59 -7.33 9.21
CA LEU A 48 0.58 -8.20 9.35
C LEU A 48 0.37 -9.46 8.51
N LYS A 49 1.32 -9.80 7.62
CA LYS A 49 1.20 -10.99 6.76
C LYS A 49 1.17 -12.29 7.59
N LYS A 50 1.86 -12.31 8.72
CA LYS A 50 2.02 -13.51 9.57
C LYS A 50 0.70 -14.00 10.19
N ASN A 51 -0.17 -13.08 10.60
CA ASN A 51 -1.40 -13.40 11.34
C ASN A 51 -2.65 -12.71 10.78
N GLY A 52 -2.53 -11.90 9.72
CA GLY A 52 -3.62 -11.12 9.14
C GLY A 52 -4.12 -9.97 10.02
N LYS A 53 -3.48 -9.70 11.17
CA LYS A 53 -3.93 -8.69 12.12
C LYS A 53 -3.76 -7.30 11.52
N ILE A 54 -4.86 -6.53 11.48
CA ILE A 54 -4.83 -5.12 11.09
C ILE A 54 -4.12 -4.35 12.21
N PHE A 55 -3.01 -3.70 11.89
CA PHE A 55 -2.29 -2.85 12.84
C PHE A 55 -2.62 -1.37 12.63
N ASP A 56 -3.00 -0.99 11.42
CA ASP A 56 -3.38 0.38 11.08
C ASP A 56 -4.35 0.41 9.90
N SER A 57 -5.29 1.36 9.89
CA SER A 57 -6.25 1.52 8.79
C SER A 57 -6.88 2.90 8.81
N ASN A 58 -7.06 3.46 7.62
CA ASN A 58 -7.64 4.78 7.42
C ASN A 58 -8.91 4.76 6.54
N ILE A 59 -9.59 3.61 6.50
CA ILE A 59 -10.87 3.43 5.82
C ILE A 59 -11.97 4.02 6.71
N GLY A 60 -12.83 4.87 6.13
CA GLY A 60 -13.88 5.59 6.88
C GLY A 60 -13.40 6.83 7.64
N LYS A 61 -12.14 7.23 7.46
CA LYS A 61 -11.51 8.43 8.03
C LYS A 61 -10.97 9.33 6.92
N ALA A 62 -10.40 10.49 7.27
CA ALA A 62 -9.82 11.40 6.28
C ALA A 62 -8.64 10.75 5.53
N PRO A 63 -8.53 10.85 4.18
CA PRO A 63 -7.45 10.24 3.41
C PRO A 63 -6.05 10.62 3.90
N PHE A 64 -5.12 9.67 3.87
CA PHE A 64 -3.74 9.91 4.27
C PHE A 64 -3.00 10.62 3.14
N LYS A 65 -2.51 11.82 3.43
CA LYS A 65 -1.84 12.69 2.46
C LYS A 65 -0.34 12.63 2.68
N PHE A 66 0.40 12.25 1.65
CA PHE A 66 1.87 12.26 1.68
C PHE A 66 2.44 12.67 0.33
N ARG A 67 3.70 13.09 0.31
CA ARG A 67 4.43 13.31 -0.94
C ARG A 67 5.10 12.01 -1.38
N LEU A 68 4.78 11.56 -2.59
CA LEU A 68 5.33 10.34 -3.14
C LEU A 68 6.81 10.52 -3.51
N GLY A 69 7.66 9.53 -3.24
CA GLY A 69 9.02 9.45 -3.76
C GLY A 69 10.05 10.35 -3.08
N ILE A 70 9.70 10.97 -1.94
CA ILE A 70 10.64 11.77 -1.14
C ILE A 70 11.09 11.05 0.14
N GLY A 71 10.74 9.77 0.33
CA GLY A 71 11.08 9.01 1.53
C GLY A 71 10.30 9.42 2.79
N GLN A 72 9.13 10.07 2.62
CA GLN A 72 8.24 10.40 3.76
C GLN A 72 7.52 9.15 4.31
N VAL A 73 7.38 8.12 3.48
CA VAL A 73 6.76 6.84 3.80
C VAL A 73 7.77 5.70 3.61
N ILE A 74 7.42 4.49 4.04
CA ILE A 74 8.25 3.31 3.84
C ILE A 74 8.53 3.09 2.34
N LYS A 75 9.72 2.56 2.01
CA LYS A 75 10.16 2.40 0.62
C LYS A 75 9.17 1.57 -0.22
N GLY A 76 8.53 0.58 0.38
CA GLY A 76 7.53 -0.23 -0.31
C GLY A 76 6.31 0.58 -0.78
N TRP A 77 5.94 1.64 -0.06
CA TRP A 77 4.89 2.56 -0.50
C TRP A 77 5.36 3.47 -1.63
N ASP A 78 6.58 4.02 -1.52
CA ASP A 78 7.13 4.87 -2.58
C ASP A 78 7.22 4.13 -3.93
N VAL A 79 7.54 2.83 -3.90
CA VAL A 79 7.57 1.99 -5.11
C VAL A 79 6.17 1.53 -5.52
N GLY A 80 5.34 1.08 -4.57
CA GLY A 80 4.04 0.45 -4.87
C GLY A 80 2.94 1.43 -5.28
N VAL A 81 2.93 2.63 -4.71
CA VAL A 81 1.96 3.69 -5.04
C VAL A 81 2.37 4.43 -6.32
N ASN A 82 3.65 4.35 -6.71
CA ASN A 82 4.10 4.95 -7.94
C ASN A 82 3.33 4.40 -9.14
N GLY A 83 2.79 5.33 -9.92
CA GLY A 83 2.01 5.06 -11.10
C GLY A 83 0.60 4.53 -10.85
N MET A 84 0.06 4.60 -9.64
CA MET A 84 -1.38 4.47 -9.40
C MET A 84 -2.13 5.65 -10.05
N ARG A 85 -3.34 5.41 -10.56
CA ARG A 85 -4.30 6.44 -10.96
C ARG A 85 -5.37 6.62 -9.89
N ILE A 86 -6.04 7.77 -9.91
CA ILE A 86 -7.16 8.02 -8.99
C ILE A 86 -8.23 6.93 -9.16
N GLY A 87 -8.64 6.32 -8.05
CA GLY A 87 -9.55 5.18 -7.99
C GLY A 87 -8.86 3.81 -8.03
N ASP A 88 -7.55 3.74 -8.29
CA ASP A 88 -6.83 2.47 -8.30
C ASP A 88 -6.82 1.84 -6.91
N LYS A 89 -7.03 0.53 -6.84
CA LYS A 89 -6.78 -0.29 -5.64
C LYS A 89 -5.65 -1.25 -5.90
N ARG A 90 -4.63 -1.21 -5.04
CA ARG A 90 -3.51 -2.13 -5.07
C ARG A 90 -3.33 -2.79 -3.72
N ARG A 91 -2.81 -4.01 -3.73
CA ARG A 91 -2.31 -4.69 -2.54
C ARG A 91 -0.80 -4.79 -2.63
N LEU A 92 -0.14 -4.21 -1.63
CA LEU A 92 1.30 -4.17 -1.52
C LEU A 92 1.74 -5.14 -0.43
N THR A 93 2.42 -6.21 -0.80
CA THR A 93 3.09 -7.08 0.16
C THR A 93 4.53 -6.60 0.30
N ILE A 94 4.80 -5.94 1.42
CA ILE A 94 6.06 -5.26 1.69
C ILE A 94 6.91 -6.13 2.62
N PRO A 95 8.13 -6.51 2.20
CA PRO A 95 9.06 -7.23 3.05
C PRO A 95 9.59 -6.31 4.15
N PRO A 96 10.04 -6.86 5.29
CA PRO A 96 10.55 -6.06 6.40
C PRO A 96 11.67 -5.10 5.98
N ALA A 97 12.55 -5.51 5.06
CA ALA A 97 13.64 -4.67 4.53
C ALA A 97 13.17 -3.35 3.87
N MET A 98 11.91 -3.29 3.38
CA MET A 98 11.31 -2.09 2.78
C MET A 98 10.16 -1.51 3.60
N GLY A 99 9.90 -2.07 4.78
CA GLY A 99 8.96 -1.57 5.77
C GLY A 99 9.70 -1.01 6.98
N TYR A 100 9.50 -1.65 8.13
CA TYR A 100 10.08 -1.23 9.42
C TYR A 100 11.32 -2.03 9.86
N GLY A 101 11.77 -2.99 9.04
CA GLY A 101 12.98 -3.78 9.26
C GLY A 101 13.00 -4.55 10.58
N ALA A 102 14.20 -4.76 11.11
CA ALA A 102 14.43 -5.39 12.41
C ALA A 102 14.00 -4.51 13.60
N LYS A 103 13.74 -3.21 13.37
CA LYS A 103 13.27 -2.31 14.43
C LYS A 103 11.80 -2.53 14.77
N GLY A 104 10.99 -2.96 13.80
CA GLY A 104 9.54 -2.98 13.96
C GLY A 104 8.97 -1.57 14.15
N CYS A 105 7.72 -1.47 14.58
CA CYS A 105 7.07 -0.20 14.88
C CYS A 105 6.15 -0.34 16.09
N GLY A 106 6.62 0.16 17.24
CA GLY A 106 5.92 0.08 18.51
C GLY A 106 5.54 -1.36 18.90
N ALA A 107 4.45 -1.50 19.65
CA ALA A 107 3.90 -2.82 20.00
C ALA A 107 3.05 -3.43 18.87
N ALA A 108 2.76 -2.68 17.81
CA ALA A 108 1.84 -3.08 16.75
C ALA A 108 2.52 -3.90 15.64
N ILE A 109 3.80 -3.60 15.34
CA ILE A 109 4.55 -4.27 14.28
C ILE A 109 5.82 -4.89 14.86
N PRO A 110 5.87 -6.22 15.01
CA PRO A 110 7.07 -6.91 15.48
C PRO A 110 8.28 -6.72 14.54
N PRO A 111 9.51 -6.89 15.05
CA PRO A 111 10.72 -6.98 14.24
C PRO A 111 10.58 -7.95 13.08
N ASN A 112 11.14 -7.60 11.92
CA ASN A 112 11.17 -8.45 10.72
C ASN A 112 9.79 -8.92 10.22
N SER A 113 8.76 -8.11 10.44
CA SER A 113 7.41 -8.43 9.98
C SER A 113 7.20 -8.08 8.52
N TRP A 114 6.59 -9.01 7.79
CA TRP A 114 6.01 -8.78 6.48
C TRP A 114 4.67 -8.05 6.62
N LEU A 115 4.46 -7.03 5.81
CA LEU A 115 3.29 -6.17 5.88
C LEU A 115 2.49 -6.32 4.58
N VAL A 116 1.18 -6.37 4.71
CA VAL A 116 0.26 -6.33 3.58
C VAL A 116 -0.53 -5.04 3.70
N PHE A 117 -0.42 -4.18 2.70
CA PHE A 117 -1.18 -2.95 2.62
C PHE A 117 -2.14 -3.00 1.44
N ASP A 118 -3.44 -2.97 1.73
CA ASP A 118 -4.43 -2.65 0.72
C ASP A 118 -4.47 -1.12 0.62
N VAL A 119 -4.08 -0.53 -0.52
CA VAL A 119 -4.03 0.91 -0.77
C VAL A 119 -5.00 1.29 -1.88
N GLU A 120 -5.67 2.43 -1.72
CA GLU A 120 -6.60 3.00 -2.67
C GLU A 120 -6.23 4.46 -2.91
N LEU A 121 -5.96 4.84 -4.16
CA LEU A 121 -5.66 6.23 -4.48
C LEU A 121 -6.95 7.03 -4.61
N VAL A 122 -7.10 8.06 -3.78
CA VAL A 122 -8.30 8.90 -3.73
C VAL A 122 -8.11 10.18 -4.52
N ASP A 123 -6.94 10.81 -4.40
CA ASP A 123 -6.64 12.07 -5.09
C ASP A 123 -5.14 12.27 -5.27
N VAL A 124 -4.77 13.12 -6.23
CA VAL A 124 -3.38 13.49 -6.55
C VAL A 124 -3.32 14.98 -6.85
N ASN A 125 -2.44 15.73 -6.19
CA ASN A 125 -2.25 17.17 -6.35
C ASN A 125 -0.78 17.52 -6.66
#